data_AF-A0ABD3F5I4-F1
#
_entry.id   AF-A0ABD3F5I4-F1
#
_cell.length_a   1.000
_cell.length_b   1.000
_cell.length_c   1.000
_cell.angle_alpha   90.00
_cell.angle_beta   90.00
_cell.angle_gamma   90.00
#
_symmetry.space_group_name_H-M   'P 1'
#
loop_
_entity.id
_entity.type
_entity.pdbx_description
1 polymer ?
#
loop_
_entity_poly.entity_id
_entity_poly.type
_entity_poly.pdbx_seq_one_letter_code
_entity_poly.pdbx_strand_id
1 'polypeptide(L)'
;MSSLTFFESVASNVTKAFAPLLSGKMQRNSVACLEFVKKNATRNDPASVIAAIDSFAASNPMMNIGVGKGAVIDNEIRQKTPRVMAEIGAYTGYSTVRFANVQRDAAKAAKLDSHYYSFEYSSEFAARARDIVSFAGLEDQVTIIEGAFSDQLQHLQGKAVDVRTLHLFLVVFFPSLRIALYVRLRSTSLTTT
;
A
#
# COMPACT_ATOMS: atom_id res chain seq x y z
N MET A 1 16.38 -0.61 -27.10
CA MET A 1 15.38 -1.36 -26.30
C MET A 1 15.00 -0.47 -25.13
N SER A 2 13.75 -0.02 -25.05
CA SER A 2 13.32 0.92 -24.00
C SER A 2 13.33 0.20 -22.66
N SER A 3 13.72 0.92 -21.59
CA SER A 3 13.73 0.39 -20.22
C SER A 3 12.37 -0.18 -19.79
N LEU A 4 11.28 0.33 -20.37
CA LEU A 4 9.90 -0.11 -20.11
C LEU A 4 9.67 -1.60 -20.42
N THR A 5 10.13 -2.08 -21.58
CA THR A 5 9.87 -3.47 -22.01
C THR A 5 10.62 -4.50 -21.16
N PHE A 6 11.76 -4.09 -20.60
CA PHE A 6 12.52 -4.94 -19.67
C PHE A 6 11.80 -5.06 -18.33
N PHE A 7 11.28 -3.96 -17.79
CA PHE A 7 10.49 -3.98 -16.55
C PHE A 7 9.17 -4.75 -16.70
N GLU A 8 8.47 -4.60 -17.81
CA GLU A 8 7.24 -5.35 -18.11
C GLU A 8 7.51 -6.85 -18.24
N SER A 9 8.58 -7.23 -18.93
CA SER A 9 8.98 -8.64 -19.10
C SER A 9 9.41 -9.28 -17.78
N VAL A 10 10.22 -8.58 -16.99
CA VAL A 10 10.64 -9.05 -15.66
C VAL A 10 9.43 -9.13 -14.71
N ALA A 11 8.56 -8.12 -14.69
CA ALA A 11 7.34 -8.12 -13.86
C ALA A 11 6.36 -9.23 -14.27
N SER A 12 6.13 -9.44 -15.57
CA SER A 12 5.26 -10.53 -16.08
C SER A 12 5.79 -11.91 -15.69
N ASN A 13 7.09 -12.14 -15.85
CA ASN A 13 7.69 -13.45 -15.58
C ASN A 13 7.78 -13.75 -14.09
N VAL A 14 8.04 -12.75 -13.25
CA VAL A 14 7.98 -12.87 -11.78
C VAL A 14 6.54 -13.10 -11.33
N THR A 15 5.57 -12.35 -11.84
CA THR A 15 4.15 -12.52 -11.46
C THR A 15 3.64 -13.92 -11.79
N LYS A 16 3.95 -14.47 -12.98
CA LYS A 16 3.56 -15.84 -13.37
C LYS A 16 4.26 -16.92 -12.55
N ALA A 17 5.51 -16.71 -12.16
CA ALA A 17 6.28 -17.70 -11.38
C ALA A 17 5.86 -17.74 -9.90
N PHE A 18 5.44 -16.61 -9.32
CA PHE A 18 5.10 -16.53 -7.89
C PHE A 18 3.59 -16.63 -7.59
N ALA A 19 2.70 -16.39 -8.56
CA ALA A 19 1.25 -16.47 -8.37
C ALA A 19 0.76 -17.82 -7.81
N PRO A 20 1.26 -19.00 -8.25
CA PRO A 20 0.84 -20.28 -7.69
C PRO A 20 1.39 -20.51 -6.27
N LEU A 21 2.61 -20.03 -5.99
CA LEU A 21 3.34 -20.29 -4.75
C LEU A 21 2.81 -19.47 -3.55
N LEU A 22 2.14 -18.35 -3.81
CA LEU A 22 1.56 -17.46 -2.79
C LEU A 22 0.09 -17.76 -2.47
N SER A 23 -0.54 -18.71 -3.14
CA SER A 23 -2.01 -18.76 -3.26
C SER A 23 -2.76 -19.38 -2.07
N GLY A 24 -2.26 -20.44 -1.41
CA GLY A 24 -3.07 -21.16 -0.42
C GLY A 24 -3.04 -20.57 0.99
N LYS A 25 -1.84 -20.28 1.51
CA LYS A 25 -1.67 -19.84 2.90
C LYS A 25 -1.94 -18.36 3.09
N MET A 26 -1.51 -17.52 2.14
CA MET A 26 -1.77 -16.07 2.23
C MET A 26 -3.26 -15.76 2.06
N GLN A 27 -3.97 -16.48 1.18
CA GLN A 27 -5.41 -16.26 1.07
C GLN A 27 -6.15 -16.61 2.34
N ARG A 28 -5.83 -17.75 2.97
CA ARG A 28 -6.41 -18.10 4.27
C ARG A 28 -6.06 -17.07 5.36
N ASN A 29 -4.80 -16.64 5.44
CA ASN A 29 -4.37 -15.69 6.46
C ASN A 29 -4.97 -14.31 6.26
N SER A 30 -5.11 -13.83 5.02
CA SER A 30 -5.73 -12.53 4.74
C SER A 30 -7.23 -12.51 5.07
N VAL A 31 -7.96 -13.59 4.80
CA VAL A 31 -9.36 -13.75 5.24
C VAL A 31 -9.44 -13.77 6.77
N ALA A 32 -8.64 -14.62 7.42
CA ALA A 32 -8.62 -14.71 8.87
C ALA A 32 -8.22 -13.39 9.55
N CYS A 33 -7.32 -12.62 8.93
CA CYS A 33 -6.92 -11.30 9.40
C CYS A 33 -8.10 -10.32 9.36
N LEU A 34 -8.85 -10.27 8.26
CA LEU A 34 -10.03 -9.41 8.15
C LEU A 34 -11.07 -9.72 9.23
N GLU A 35 -11.39 -11.01 9.42
CA GLU A 35 -12.32 -11.44 10.46
C GLU A 35 -11.81 -11.11 11.87
N PHE A 36 -10.50 -11.28 12.10
CA PHE A 36 -9.87 -10.90 13.35
C PHE A 36 -9.98 -9.39 13.60
N VAL A 37 -9.77 -8.55 12.59
CA VAL A 37 -9.95 -7.09 12.71
C VAL A 37 -11.40 -6.76 13.04
N LYS A 38 -12.37 -7.29 12.28
CA LYS A 38 -13.80 -7.02 12.51
C LYS A 38 -14.26 -7.38 13.93
N LYS A 39 -13.63 -8.40 14.53
CA LYS A 39 -13.94 -8.87 15.90
C LYS A 39 -13.21 -8.10 17.01
N ASN A 40 -11.98 -7.64 16.76
CA ASN A 40 -11.09 -7.16 17.84
C ASN A 40 -10.70 -5.67 17.72
N ALA A 41 -10.97 -5.03 16.59
CA ALA A 41 -10.71 -3.61 16.39
C ALA A 41 -11.98 -2.78 16.56
N THR A 42 -11.80 -1.50 16.87
CA THR A 42 -12.86 -0.50 16.91
C THR A 42 -13.11 0.04 15.51
N ARG A 43 -14.38 0.05 15.07
CA ARG A 43 -14.77 0.66 13.80
C ARG A 43 -14.49 2.17 13.82
N ASN A 44 -14.04 2.72 12.69
CA ASN A 44 -13.64 4.12 12.51
C ASN A 44 -12.42 4.54 13.36
N ASP A 45 -11.60 3.58 13.78
CA ASP A 45 -10.34 3.81 14.49
C ASP A 45 -9.18 3.14 13.73
N PRO A 46 -8.47 3.88 12.86
CA PRO A 46 -7.32 3.36 12.13
C PRO A 46 -6.23 2.80 13.04
N ALA A 47 -6.00 3.38 14.22
CA ALA A 47 -4.96 2.92 15.13
C ALA A 47 -5.33 1.55 15.74
N SER A 48 -6.60 1.37 16.12
CA SER A 48 -7.12 0.08 16.58
C SER A 48 -7.04 -1.00 15.50
N VAL A 49 -7.36 -0.66 14.25
CA VAL A 49 -7.24 -1.59 13.10
C VAL A 49 -5.79 -2.03 12.90
N ILE A 50 -4.84 -1.10 12.88
CA ILE A 50 -3.40 -1.41 12.73
C ILE A 50 -2.93 -2.32 13.87
N ALA A 51 -3.29 -1.99 15.11
CA ALA A 51 -2.93 -2.79 16.29
C ALA A 51 -3.50 -4.22 16.24
N ALA A 52 -4.74 -4.38 15.79
CA ALA A 52 -5.35 -5.69 15.62
C ALA A 52 -4.64 -6.52 14.53
N ILE A 53 -4.24 -5.90 13.42
CA ILE A 53 -3.48 -6.58 12.38
C ILE A 53 -2.08 -6.98 12.88
N ASP A 54 -1.39 -6.10 13.62
CA ASP A 54 -0.09 -6.41 14.22
C ASP A 54 -0.19 -7.56 15.23
N SER A 55 -1.25 -7.57 16.05
CA SER A 55 -1.54 -8.69 16.97
C SER A 55 -1.79 -10.00 16.23
N PHE A 56 -2.60 -9.97 15.16
CA PHE A 56 -2.83 -11.15 14.33
C PHE A 56 -1.51 -11.66 13.70
N ALA A 57 -0.67 -10.75 13.22
CA ALA A 57 0.61 -11.06 12.59
C ALA A 57 1.65 -11.65 13.55
N ALA A 58 1.50 -11.45 14.87
CA ALA A 58 2.39 -12.03 15.87
C ALA A 58 2.35 -13.56 15.91
N SER A 59 1.22 -14.17 15.53
CA SER A 59 1.06 -15.64 15.50
C SER A 59 0.78 -16.19 14.10
N ASN A 60 0.53 -15.33 13.11
CA ASN A 60 0.19 -15.72 11.76
C ASN A 60 1.15 -15.04 10.77
N PRO A 61 1.84 -15.77 9.89
CA PRO A 61 2.71 -15.16 8.89
C PRO A 61 1.94 -14.20 7.97
N MET A 62 2.35 -12.93 7.97
CA MET A 62 1.80 -11.85 7.15
C MET A 62 2.92 -11.14 6.40
N MET A 63 2.61 -10.55 5.24
CA MET A 63 3.57 -9.81 4.40
C MET A 63 3.55 -8.30 4.67
N ASN A 64 3.21 -7.89 5.90
CA ASN A 64 3.06 -6.48 6.24
C ASN A 64 4.42 -5.83 6.45
N ILE A 65 4.51 -4.51 6.25
CA ILE A 65 5.73 -3.75 6.51
C ILE A 65 6.14 -3.75 8.00
N GLY A 66 5.15 -3.95 8.89
CA GLY A 66 5.33 -4.07 10.33
C GLY A 66 5.70 -2.75 11.03
N VAL A 67 5.71 -2.81 12.38
CA VAL A 67 5.86 -1.63 13.25
C VAL A 67 7.12 -0.81 12.96
N GLY A 68 8.28 -1.47 12.91
CA GLY A 68 9.59 -0.78 12.82
C GLY A 68 9.79 -0.03 11.50
N LYS A 69 9.61 -0.69 10.36
CA LYS A 69 9.76 -0.04 9.05
C LYS A 69 8.65 0.96 8.77
N GLY A 70 7.43 0.67 9.22
CA GLY A 70 6.32 1.60 9.11
C GLY A 70 6.59 2.92 9.84
N ALA A 71 7.24 2.90 11.01
CA ALA A 71 7.50 4.11 11.78
C ALA A 71 8.45 5.08 11.07
N VAL A 72 9.40 4.55 10.29
CA VAL A 72 10.28 5.37 9.44
C VAL A 72 9.46 6.11 8.38
N ILE A 73 8.52 5.41 7.73
CA ILE A 73 7.65 6.02 6.70
C ILE A 73 6.67 7.01 7.34
N ASP A 74 6.11 6.71 8.51
CA ASP A 74 5.24 7.63 9.24
C ASP A 74 5.97 8.97 9.50
N ASN A 75 7.24 8.92 9.88
CA ASN A 75 8.05 10.12 10.08
C ASN A 75 8.26 10.91 8.77
N GLU A 76 8.58 10.23 7.67
CA GLU A 76 8.72 10.86 6.35
C GLU A 76 7.42 11.54 5.89
N ILE A 77 6.26 10.90 6.12
CA ILE A 77 4.94 11.48 5.79
C ILE A 77 4.70 12.74 6.61
N ARG A 78 4.95 12.72 7.92
CA ARG A 78 4.78 13.91 8.78
C ARG A 78 5.70 15.06 8.36
N GLN A 79 6.95 14.77 8.02
CA GLN A 79 7.92 15.79 7.61
C GLN A 79 7.55 16.44 6.27
N LYS A 80 7.05 15.65 5.31
CA LYS A 80 6.77 16.13 3.94
C LYS A 80 5.34 16.62 3.76
N THR A 81 4.40 16.16 4.59
CA THR A 81 2.96 16.45 4.50
C THR A 81 2.44 16.35 3.06
N PRO A 82 2.55 15.16 2.43
CA PRO A 82 2.19 14.98 1.03
C PRO A 82 0.68 15.14 0.79
N ARG A 83 0.29 15.87 -0.24
CA ARG A 83 -1.11 16.00 -0.67
C ARG A 83 -1.54 14.75 -1.43
N VAL A 84 -0.68 14.18 -2.26
CA VAL A 84 -1.01 12.96 -3.01
C VAL A 84 0.02 11.88 -2.73
N MET A 85 -0.46 10.73 -2.25
CA MET A 85 0.34 9.52 -2.07
C MET A 85 -0.17 8.39 -2.94
N ALA A 86 0.73 7.53 -3.41
CA ALA A 86 0.37 6.31 -4.11
C ALA A 86 1.17 5.11 -3.60
N GLU A 87 0.52 3.94 -3.43
CA GLU A 87 1.19 2.67 -3.17
C GLU A 87 0.87 1.57 -4.18
N ILE A 88 1.78 0.62 -4.35
CA ILE A 88 1.58 -0.55 -5.23
C ILE A 88 1.70 -1.82 -4.38
N GLY A 89 0.61 -2.56 -4.25
CA GLY A 89 0.44 -3.76 -3.41
C GLY A 89 -0.25 -3.43 -2.08
N ALA A 90 -1.58 -3.57 -2.05
CA ALA A 90 -2.39 -3.32 -0.85
C ALA A 90 -2.44 -4.55 0.06
N TYR A 91 -2.48 -5.76 -0.51
CA TYR A 91 -2.66 -7.03 0.19
C TYR A 91 -3.89 -7.03 1.12
N THR A 92 -3.72 -6.84 2.43
CA THR A 92 -4.82 -6.72 3.41
C THR A 92 -5.18 -5.27 3.75
N GLY A 93 -4.44 -4.28 3.25
CA GLY A 93 -4.68 -2.87 3.56
C GLY A 93 -3.92 -2.34 4.79
N TYR A 94 -2.98 -3.09 5.37
CA TYR A 94 -2.22 -2.65 6.55
C TYR A 94 -1.45 -1.34 6.30
N SER A 95 -0.65 -1.30 5.23
CA SER A 95 0.10 -0.08 4.89
C SER A 95 -0.83 1.03 4.44
N THR A 96 -1.90 0.69 3.71
CA THR A 96 -2.91 1.64 3.26
C THR A 96 -3.50 2.40 4.44
N VAL A 97 -4.05 1.70 5.43
CA VAL A 97 -4.66 2.32 6.62
C VAL A 97 -3.62 3.12 7.39
N ARG A 98 -2.44 2.56 7.61
CA ARG A 98 -1.36 3.24 8.35
C ARG A 98 -0.95 4.55 7.71
N PHE A 99 -0.56 4.52 6.44
CA PHE A 99 0.01 5.68 5.77
C PHE A 99 -1.05 6.71 5.38
N ALA A 100 -2.24 6.28 4.96
CA ALA A 100 -3.34 7.19 4.70
C ALA A 100 -3.80 7.91 5.98
N ASN A 101 -3.81 7.23 7.14
CA ASN A 101 -4.13 7.88 8.42
C ASN A 101 -3.09 8.96 8.77
N VAL A 102 -1.80 8.64 8.68
CA VAL A 102 -0.72 9.60 8.98
C VAL A 102 -0.74 10.78 8.00
N GLN A 103 -0.98 10.51 6.70
CA GLN A 103 -1.11 11.54 5.68
C GLN A 103 -2.29 12.48 5.98
N ARG A 104 -3.47 11.92 6.24
CA ARG A 104 -4.68 12.68 6.57
C ARG A 104 -4.46 13.59 7.78
N ASP A 105 -3.88 13.05 8.84
CA ASP A 105 -3.66 13.80 10.08
C ASP A 105 -2.64 14.94 9.88
N ALA A 106 -1.55 14.68 9.15
CA ALA A 106 -0.56 15.71 8.80
C ALA A 106 -1.17 16.81 7.91
N ALA A 107 -1.92 16.43 6.87
CA ALA A 107 -2.56 17.36 5.95
C ALA A 107 -3.64 18.21 6.66
N LYS A 108 -4.44 17.59 7.53
CA LYS A 108 -5.45 18.29 8.34
C LYS A 108 -4.80 19.33 9.26
N ALA A 109 -3.70 18.98 9.92
CA ALA A 109 -2.94 19.93 10.75
C ALA A 109 -2.41 21.12 9.93
N ALA A 110 -2.02 20.87 8.69
CA ALA A 110 -1.56 21.90 7.74
C ALA A 110 -2.70 22.61 6.98
N LYS A 111 -3.98 22.25 7.21
CA LYS A 111 -5.16 22.74 6.46
C LYS A 111 -5.05 22.52 4.95
N LEU A 112 -4.55 21.36 4.55
CA LEU A 112 -4.41 20.92 3.16
C LEU A 112 -5.35 19.75 2.88
N ASP A 113 -5.83 19.69 1.64
CA ASP A 113 -6.45 18.48 1.11
C ASP A 113 -5.38 17.43 0.83
N SER A 114 -5.71 16.17 1.10
CA SER A 114 -4.86 15.04 0.77
C SER A 114 -5.65 13.82 0.31
N HIS A 115 -5.02 12.95 -0.49
CA HIS A 115 -5.60 11.70 -0.95
C HIS A 115 -4.55 10.60 -1.10
N TYR A 116 -4.94 9.36 -0.83
CA TYR A 116 -4.09 8.17 -0.91
C TYR A 116 -4.63 7.18 -1.96
N TYR A 117 -3.82 6.86 -2.96
CA TYR A 117 -4.15 5.89 -4.00
C TYR A 117 -3.43 4.57 -3.74
N SER A 118 -4.15 3.47 -3.65
CA SER A 118 -3.55 2.15 -3.44
C SER A 118 -3.90 1.22 -4.59
N PHE A 119 -2.90 0.68 -5.26
CA PHE A 119 -3.06 -0.19 -6.42
C PHE A 119 -2.84 -1.64 -6.00
N GLU A 120 -3.81 -2.52 -6.27
CA GLU A 120 -3.73 -3.94 -5.95
C GLU A 120 -4.11 -4.78 -7.15
N TYR A 121 -3.23 -5.71 -7.52
CA TYR A 121 -3.42 -6.55 -8.70
C TYR A 121 -4.53 -7.59 -8.49
N SER A 122 -4.58 -8.22 -7.33
CA SER A 122 -5.53 -9.29 -7.02
C SER A 122 -6.88 -8.72 -6.62
N SER A 123 -7.94 -9.10 -7.34
CA SER A 123 -9.32 -8.71 -7.02
C SER A 123 -9.73 -9.05 -5.58
N GLU A 124 -9.32 -10.24 -5.10
CA GLU A 124 -9.59 -10.67 -3.73
C GLU A 124 -8.89 -9.81 -2.68
N PHE A 125 -7.63 -9.43 -2.91
CA PHE A 125 -6.89 -8.56 -2.01
C PHE A 125 -7.41 -7.13 -2.08
N ALA A 126 -7.75 -6.63 -3.27
CA ALA A 126 -8.35 -5.32 -3.44
C ALA A 126 -9.68 -5.22 -2.67
N ALA A 127 -10.53 -6.24 -2.76
CA ALA A 127 -11.77 -6.32 -1.98
C ALA A 127 -11.51 -6.32 -0.47
N ARG A 128 -10.57 -7.12 0.02
CA ARG A 128 -10.22 -7.16 1.46
C ARG A 128 -9.63 -5.85 1.96
N ALA A 129 -8.77 -5.21 1.16
CA ALA A 129 -8.20 -3.91 1.48
C ALA A 129 -9.30 -2.82 1.55
N ARG A 130 -10.29 -2.84 0.64
CA ARG A 130 -11.46 -1.95 0.71
C ARG A 130 -12.25 -2.17 2.00
N ASP A 131 -12.49 -3.42 2.38
CA ASP A 131 -13.16 -3.78 3.63
C ASP A 131 -12.43 -3.25 4.87
N ILE A 132 -11.10 -3.41 4.92
CA ILE A 132 -10.26 -2.90 6.02
C ILE A 132 -10.25 -1.38 6.07
N VAL A 133 -10.09 -0.71 4.91
CA VAL A 133 -10.13 0.75 4.80
C VAL A 133 -11.48 1.29 5.25
N SER A 134 -12.57 0.65 4.85
CA SER A 134 -13.92 1.05 5.27
C SER A 134 -14.14 0.82 6.77
N PHE A 135 -13.70 -0.32 7.30
CA PHE A 135 -13.77 -0.57 8.73
C PHE A 135 -12.98 0.47 9.55
N ALA A 136 -11.85 0.94 9.01
CA ALA A 136 -11.03 1.99 9.60
C ALA A 136 -11.62 3.41 9.48
N GLY A 137 -12.68 3.63 8.70
CA GLY A 137 -13.27 4.95 8.49
C GLY A 137 -12.41 5.87 7.62
N LEU A 138 -11.76 5.31 6.58
CA LEU A 138 -10.86 6.03 5.68
C LEU A 138 -11.36 6.06 4.22
N GLU A 139 -12.63 5.77 3.97
CA GLU A 139 -13.22 5.71 2.63
C GLU A 139 -13.05 7.02 1.84
N ASP A 140 -13.17 8.16 2.51
CA ASP A 140 -13.03 9.48 1.89
C ASP A 140 -11.57 9.86 1.61
N GLN A 141 -10.60 9.22 2.28
CA GLN A 141 -9.17 9.50 2.16
C GLN A 141 -8.48 8.59 1.12
N VAL A 142 -9.04 7.41 0.86
CA VAL A 142 -8.36 6.33 0.16
C VAL A 142 -9.14 5.88 -1.07
N THR A 143 -8.44 5.68 -2.19
CA THR A 143 -8.98 4.94 -3.34
C THR A 143 -8.17 3.68 -3.58
N ILE A 144 -8.83 2.51 -3.44
CA ILE A 144 -8.26 1.22 -3.84
C ILE A 144 -8.58 0.95 -5.32
N ILE A 145 -7.54 0.88 -6.13
CA ILE A 145 -7.59 0.65 -7.58
C ILE A 145 -7.16 -0.79 -7.85
N GLU A 146 -8.02 -1.53 -8.53
CA GLU A 146 -7.78 -2.93 -8.86
C GLU A 146 -7.13 -3.08 -10.24
N GLY A 147 -6.18 -4.00 -10.35
CA GLY A 147 -5.51 -4.36 -11.60
C GLY A 147 -4.02 -4.02 -11.61
N ALA A 148 -3.36 -4.31 -12.73
CA ALA A 148 -1.94 -4.04 -12.90
C ALA A 148 -1.66 -2.54 -12.84
N PHE A 149 -0.66 -2.14 -12.06
CA PHE A 149 -0.31 -0.72 -11.91
C PHE A 149 -0.04 -0.01 -13.25
N SER A 150 0.61 -0.70 -14.20
CA SER A 150 0.87 -0.20 -15.56
C SER A 150 -0.40 0.24 -16.28
N ASP A 151 -1.47 -0.55 -16.11
CA ASP A 151 -2.74 -0.40 -16.82
C ASP A 151 -3.66 0.58 -16.10
N GLN A 152 -3.26 1.02 -14.90
CA GLN A 152 -4.03 1.89 -14.02
C GLN A 152 -3.38 3.28 -13.83
N LEU A 153 -2.29 3.57 -14.54
CA LEU A 153 -1.54 4.83 -14.46
C LEU A 153 -2.42 6.07 -14.73
N GLN A 154 -3.48 5.94 -15.51
CA GLN A 154 -4.47 7.00 -15.77
C GLN A 154 -5.06 7.60 -14.49
N HIS A 155 -5.18 6.82 -13.41
CA HIS A 155 -5.66 7.32 -12.13
C HIS A 155 -4.73 8.38 -11.51
N LEU A 156 -3.45 8.34 -11.85
CA LEU A 156 -2.44 9.32 -11.39
C LEU A 156 -2.16 10.42 -12.41
N GLN A 157 -2.74 10.37 -13.62
CA GLN A 157 -2.55 11.43 -14.61
C GLN A 157 -3.09 12.77 -14.10
N GLY A 158 -2.34 13.85 -14.39
CA GLY A 158 -2.64 15.19 -13.92
C GLY A 158 -2.42 15.43 -12.42
N LYS A 159 -1.98 14.43 -11.64
CA LYS A 159 -1.73 14.57 -10.20
C LYS A 159 -0.24 14.71 -9.92
N ALA A 160 0.12 15.71 -9.12
CA ALA A 160 1.46 15.82 -8.56
C ALA A 160 1.59 14.82 -7.40
N VAL A 161 2.05 13.61 -7.69
CA VAL A 161 2.25 12.57 -6.67
C VAL A 161 3.51 12.91 -5.86
N ASP A 162 3.31 13.33 -4.62
CA ASP A 162 4.37 13.83 -3.73
C ASP A 162 5.21 12.70 -3.13
N VAL A 163 4.58 11.56 -2.84
CA VAL A 163 5.26 10.36 -2.36
C VAL A 163 4.72 9.12 -3.06
N ARG A 164 5.63 8.28 -3.56
CA ARG A 164 5.32 6.98 -4.14
C ARG A 164 5.92 5.89 -3.26
N THR A 165 5.08 5.01 -2.73
CA THR A 165 5.46 3.86 -1.93
C THR A 165 5.35 2.60 -2.80
N LEU A 166 6.44 2.13 -3.38
CA LEU A 166 6.43 0.85 -4.09
C LEU A 166 6.50 -0.30 -3.08
N HIS A 167 5.42 -1.07 -2.91
CA HIS A 167 5.43 -2.36 -2.18
C HIS A 167 5.39 -3.54 -3.16
N LEU A 168 6.22 -3.49 -4.20
CA LEU A 168 6.46 -4.67 -5.01
C LEU A 168 7.48 -5.56 -4.27
N PHE A 169 7.03 -6.40 -3.33
CA PHE A 169 7.88 -7.30 -2.54
C PHE A 169 8.99 -6.59 -1.76
N LEU A 170 8.89 -6.53 -0.44
CA LEU A 170 10.09 -6.26 0.36
C LEU A 170 11.05 -7.46 0.19
N VAL A 171 12.06 -7.34 -0.68
CA VAL A 171 13.28 -8.17 -0.68
C VAL A 171 13.02 -9.66 -0.95
N VAL A 172 12.81 -10.11 -2.19
CA VAL A 172 12.97 -11.55 -2.48
C VAL A 172 14.45 -11.97 -2.50
N PHE A 173 15.45 -11.06 -2.57
CA PHE A 173 16.81 -11.54 -2.92
C PHE A 173 18.06 -10.80 -2.44
N PHE A 174 18.07 -9.88 -1.47
CA PHE A 174 19.36 -9.25 -1.07
C PHE A 174 19.53 -9.07 0.45
N PRO A 175 20.50 -9.78 1.09
CA PRO A 175 20.80 -9.67 2.51
C PRO A 175 21.64 -8.44 2.87
N SER A 176 22.01 -7.60 1.90
CA SER A 176 22.78 -6.38 2.13
C SER A 176 21.90 -5.13 2.07
N LEU A 177 21.77 -4.53 3.24
CA LEU A 177 20.98 -3.38 3.62
C LEU A 177 21.19 -2.15 2.69
N ARG A 178 20.31 -1.97 1.70
CA ARG A 178 19.87 -0.65 1.20
C ARG A 178 18.40 -0.74 0.84
N ILE A 179 17.55 -0.20 1.70
CA ILE A 179 16.12 0.00 1.43
C ILE A 179 16.04 0.92 0.20
N ALA A 180 15.78 0.35 -0.97
CA ALA A 180 15.50 1.12 -2.18
C ALA A 180 14.07 1.67 -2.09
N LEU A 181 13.88 2.60 -1.15
CA LEU A 181 12.80 3.56 -1.15
C LEU A 181 13.03 4.45 -2.37
N TYR A 182 12.31 4.21 -3.47
CA TYR A 182 12.36 5.11 -4.62
C TYR A 182 11.51 6.37 -4.33
N VAL A 183 11.93 7.18 -3.36
CA VAL A 183 11.52 8.58 -3.25
C VAL A 183 12.27 9.33 -4.34
N ARG A 184 11.76 9.29 -5.58
CA ARG A 184 12.20 10.24 -6.59
C ARG A 184 11.29 11.45 -6.58
N LEU A 185 11.74 12.46 -5.84
CA LEU A 185 11.27 13.83 -5.97
C LEU A 185 11.54 14.29 -7.41
N ARG A 186 10.50 14.34 -8.23
CA ARG A 186 10.36 15.30 -9.33
C ARG A 186 8.89 15.38 -9.70
N SER A 187 8.32 16.56 -9.51
CA SER A 187 7.12 17.03 -10.22
C SER A 187 7.43 16.98 -11.71
N THR A 188 7.15 15.86 -12.35
CA THR A 188 6.89 15.82 -13.78
C THR A 188 5.47 15.34 -13.93
N SER A 189 4.60 16.22 -14.39
CA SER A 189 3.31 15.88 -14.97
C SER A 189 3.50 14.64 -15.84
N LEU A 190 2.76 13.57 -15.54
CA LEU A 190 2.63 12.42 -16.43
C LEU A 190 1.92 12.92 -17.68
N THR A 191 2.66 13.48 -18.62
CA THR A 191 2.19 13.88 -19.94
C THR A 191 2.45 12.71 -20.86
N THR A 192 1.39 12.04 -21.26
CA THR A 192 1.41 11.04 -22.33
C THR A 192 1.47 11.80 -23.65
N THR A 193 2.45 11.47 -24.49
CA THR A 193 2.40 11.78 -25.93
C THR A 193 1.56 10.72 -26.62
#